data_AF-A0A355YHD3-F1
#
_entry.id   AF-A0A355YHD3-F1
#
_cell.length_a   1.000
_cell.length_b   1.000
_cell.length_c   1.000
_cell.angle_alpha   90.00
_cell.angle_beta   90.00
_cell.angle_gamma   90.00
#
_symmetry.space_group_name_H-M   'P 1'
#
loop_
_entity.id
_entity.type
_entity.pdbx_description
1 polymer ?
#
loop_
_entity_poly.entity_id
_entity_poly.type
_entity_poly.pdbx_seq_one_letter_code
_entity_poly.pdbx_strand_id
1 'polypeptide(L)'
;MATTSSHSTRVDRRDTARRLLQRELEQLTPEERVVVERFISRGRVSRDVRRELHASRTLGERVADRVAAIGGSWAFIVCFGVVLVAWMVANSFLLAKAFDPYPYILLNLVLSCLAAVQAPIIMMSQNRQAAVDRKHAENDYQVNVKSELEVLQIHEKLDLLRSHEWALLVEQQNRQIEMLQRLLECATAAPGDGRQKQP
;
A
#
# COMPACT_ATOMS: atom_id res chain seq x y z
N MET A 1 -0.38 60.35 20.55
CA MET A 1 0.27 59.64 19.42
C MET A 1 0.92 58.39 19.99
N ALA A 2 0.28 57.23 19.92
CA ALA A 2 0.86 55.95 20.31
C ALA A 2 0.13 54.83 19.55
N THR A 3 0.73 54.37 18.48
CA THR A 3 0.27 53.26 17.66
C THR A 3 0.70 51.95 18.30
N THR A 4 -0.23 51.18 18.84
CA THR A 4 0.02 49.79 19.27
C THR A 4 0.08 48.90 18.05
N SER A 5 1.27 48.42 17.71
CA SER A 5 1.52 47.47 16.63
C SER A 5 1.15 46.06 17.08
N SER A 6 0.04 45.52 16.56
CA SER A 6 -0.40 44.14 16.79
C SER A 6 0.45 43.18 15.96
N HIS A 7 1.40 42.51 16.60
CA HIS A 7 2.24 41.47 15.99
C HIS A 7 1.44 40.16 15.86
N SER A 8 0.80 39.96 14.71
CA SER A 8 0.13 38.69 14.37
C SER A 8 1.18 37.63 14.03
N THR A 9 1.53 36.79 15.00
CA THR A 9 2.38 35.61 14.82
C THR A 9 1.69 34.63 13.85
N ARG A 10 2.16 34.56 12.60
CA ARG A 10 1.71 33.52 11.67
C ARG A 10 2.21 32.17 12.18
N VAL A 11 1.32 31.40 12.79
CA VAL A 11 1.59 30.02 13.17
C VAL A 11 1.85 29.22 11.90
N ASP A 12 3.09 28.81 11.68
CA ASP A 12 3.46 27.96 10.55
C ASP A 12 2.91 26.55 10.78
N ARG A 13 1.79 26.26 10.11
CA ARG A 13 1.02 25.01 10.22
C ARG A 13 1.88 23.76 9.97
N ARG A 14 2.94 23.87 9.16
CA ARG A 14 3.84 22.73 8.86
C ARG A 14 4.72 22.35 10.04
N ASP A 15 5.25 23.36 10.74
CA ASP A 15 6.10 23.11 11.91
C ASP A 15 5.29 22.65 13.12
N THR A 16 4.06 23.15 13.28
CA THR A 16 3.14 22.63 14.31
C THR A 16 2.78 21.17 14.03
N ALA A 17 2.46 20.81 12.78
CA ALA A 17 2.16 19.42 12.41
C ALA A 17 3.35 18.47 12.64
N ARG A 18 4.58 18.90 12.30
CA ARG A 18 5.79 18.11 12.58
C ARG A 18 6.01 17.85 14.06
N ARG A 19 5.84 18.87 14.90
CA ARG A 19 6.01 18.74 16.35
C ARG A 19 4.96 17.84 16.99
N LEU A 20 3.71 17.91 16.53
CA LEU A 20 2.64 17.02 17.01
C LEU A 20 2.90 15.57 16.59
N LEU A 21 3.29 15.32 15.34
CA LEU A 21 3.67 14.00 14.85
C LEU A 21 4.89 13.42 15.56
N GLN A 22 5.92 14.23 15.83
CA GLN A 22 7.09 13.78 16.61
C GLN A 22 6.71 13.39 18.03
N ARG A 23 5.85 14.18 18.67
CA ARG A 23 5.41 13.93 20.05
C ARG A 23 4.54 12.68 20.16
N GLU A 24 3.76 12.34 19.13
CA GLU A 24 3.08 11.04 19.05
C GLU A 24 4.05 9.89 18.75
N LEU A 25 5.01 10.07 17.83
CA LEU A 25 6.05 9.07 17.52
C LEU A 25 6.94 8.71 18.72
N GLU A 26 7.07 9.61 19.69
CA GLU A 26 7.80 9.39 20.94
C GLU A 26 6.96 8.72 22.03
N GLN A 27 5.62 8.76 21.92
CA GLN A 27 4.70 8.06 22.83
C GLN A 27 4.40 6.63 22.37
N LEU A 28 4.64 6.32 21.10
CA LEU A 28 4.50 4.98 20.53
C LEU A 28 5.51 4.02 21.18
N THR A 29 5.04 2.82 21.51
CA THR A 29 5.90 1.75 22.02
C THR A 29 6.95 1.36 20.98
N PRO A 30 8.08 0.75 21.38
CA PRO A 30 9.15 0.37 20.45
C PRO A 30 8.66 -0.45 19.26
N GLU A 31 7.65 -1.29 19.46
CA GLU A 31 7.05 -2.13 18.41
C GLU A 31 6.23 -1.32 17.41
N GLU A 32 5.39 -0.40 17.88
CA GLU A 32 4.56 0.44 17.00
C GLU A 32 5.44 1.42 16.19
N ARG A 33 6.54 1.89 16.79
CA ARG A 33 7.52 2.76 16.12
C ARG A 33 8.20 2.07 14.94
N VAL A 34 8.52 0.78 15.08
CA VAL A 34 9.07 -0.06 14.00
C VAL A 34 8.06 -0.23 12.88
N VAL A 35 6.77 -0.40 13.20
CA VAL A 35 5.69 -0.48 12.18
C VAL A 35 5.60 0.84 11.41
N VAL A 36 5.55 1.97 12.10
CA VAL A 36 5.49 3.31 11.49
C VAL A 36 6.72 3.58 10.61
N GLU A 37 7.92 3.22 11.07
CA GLU A 37 9.16 3.39 10.31
C GLU A 37 9.20 2.50 9.06
N ARG A 38 8.66 1.28 9.12
CA ARG A 38 8.45 0.43 7.94
C ARG A 38 7.43 1.02 6.96
N PHE A 39 6.33 1.60 7.45
CA PHE A 39 5.36 2.27 6.59
C PHE A 39 5.96 3.50 5.90
N ILE A 40 6.72 4.32 6.62
CA ILE A 40 7.39 5.51 6.08
C ILE A 40 8.48 5.11 5.07
N SER A 41 9.28 4.09 5.37
CA SER A 41 10.31 3.59 4.45
C SER A 41 9.70 2.96 3.19
N ARG A 42 8.59 2.20 3.30
CA ARG A 42 7.85 1.67 2.15
C ARG A 42 7.32 2.79 1.25
N GLY A 43 6.76 3.85 1.84
CA GLY A 43 6.31 5.04 1.12
C GLY A 43 7.45 5.78 0.40
N ARG A 44 8.65 5.79 1.00
CA ARG A 44 9.86 6.36 0.38
C ARG A 44 10.40 5.50 -0.76
N VAL A 45 10.49 4.19 -0.60
CA VAL A 45 11.01 3.25 -1.62
C VAL A 45 10.10 3.24 -2.87
N SER A 46 8.78 3.16 -2.68
CA SER A 46 7.83 3.25 -3.80
C SER A 46 7.94 4.59 -4.55
N ARG A 47 8.18 5.68 -3.80
CA ARG A 47 8.37 7.00 -4.38
C ARG A 47 9.71 7.13 -5.12
N ASP A 48 10.79 6.53 -4.63
CA ASP A 48 12.10 6.55 -5.30
C ASP A 48 12.09 5.74 -6.59
N VAL A 49 11.50 4.54 -6.60
CA VAL A 49 11.36 3.74 -7.83
C VAL A 49 10.58 4.50 -8.91
N ARG A 50 9.48 5.16 -8.51
CA ARG A 50 8.70 6.01 -9.42
C ARG A 50 9.52 7.21 -9.90
N ARG A 51 10.31 7.83 -9.03
CA ARG A 51 11.11 9.03 -9.35
C ARG A 51 12.27 8.72 -10.27
N GLU A 52 12.96 7.60 -10.08
CA GLU A 52 14.00 7.10 -10.99
C GLU A 52 13.44 6.77 -12.38
N LEU A 53 12.26 6.13 -12.43
CA LEU A 53 11.54 5.88 -13.70
C LEU A 53 11.09 7.17 -14.41
N HIS A 54 10.83 8.24 -13.68
CA HIS A 54 10.47 9.54 -14.26
C HIS A 54 11.68 10.40 -14.63
N ALA A 55 12.82 10.25 -13.94
CA ALA A 55 14.01 11.06 -14.14
C ALA A 55 14.68 10.79 -15.50
N SER A 56 14.58 9.57 -16.02
CA SER A 56 15.19 9.16 -17.30
C SER A 56 14.31 9.39 -18.53
N ARG A 57 13.21 10.15 -18.44
CA ARG A 57 12.27 10.31 -19.56
C ARG A 57 12.80 11.22 -20.65
N THR A 58 12.85 10.69 -21.87
CA THR A 58 13.13 11.47 -23.08
C THR A 58 11.94 12.37 -23.43
N LEU A 59 12.17 13.42 -24.24
CA LEU A 59 11.11 14.35 -24.65
C LEU A 59 9.99 13.65 -25.44
N GLY A 60 10.34 12.66 -26.27
CA GLY A 60 9.37 11.88 -27.05
C GLY A 60 8.42 11.07 -26.17
N GLU A 61 8.93 10.43 -25.11
CA GLU A 61 8.10 9.67 -24.16
C GLU A 61 7.13 10.57 -23.39
N ARG A 62 7.52 11.82 -23.09
CA ARG A 62 6.62 12.77 -22.41
C ARG A 62 5.48 13.22 -23.33
N VAL A 63 5.76 13.43 -24.61
CA VAL A 63 4.74 13.80 -25.61
C VAL A 63 3.80 12.63 -25.86
N ALA A 64 4.33 11.42 -26.05
CA ALA A 64 3.54 10.20 -26.22
C ALA A 64 2.56 9.99 -25.04
N ASP A 65 2.98 10.22 -23.81
CA ASP A 65 2.13 10.09 -22.61
C ASP A 65 1.00 11.10 -22.60
N ARG A 66 1.30 12.34 -22.99
CA ARG A 66 0.31 13.40 -23.08
C ARG A 66 -0.73 13.07 -24.14
N VAL A 67 -0.28 12.60 -25.31
CA VAL A 67 -1.14 12.19 -26.43
C VAL A 67 -2.01 11.00 -26.05
N ALA A 68 -1.46 9.97 -25.41
CA ALA A 68 -2.22 8.81 -24.95
C ALA A 68 -3.26 9.18 -23.87
N ALA A 69 -2.89 10.05 -22.93
CA ALA A 69 -3.82 10.52 -21.89
C ALA A 69 -4.96 11.38 -22.44
N ILE A 70 -4.70 12.21 -23.45
CA ILE A 70 -5.72 13.04 -24.11
C ILE A 70 -6.62 12.18 -25.01
N GLY A 71 -6.02 11.25 -25.76
CA GLY A 71 -6.73 10.35 -26.67
C GLY A 71 -7.64 9.34 -25.98
N GLY A 72 -7.40 9.01 -24.71
CA GLY A 72 -8.21 8.08 -23.93
C GLY A 72 -9.47 8.68 -23.27
N SER A 73 -9.71 9.99 -23.42
CA SER A 73 -10.87 10.64 -22.79
C SER A 73 -12.13 10.54 -23.65
N TRP A 74 -13.25 10.17 -23.03
CA TRP A 74 -14.57 10.14 -23.68
C TRP A 74 -14.97 11.49 -24.29
N ALA A 75 -14.61 12.60 -23.64
CA ALA A 75 -14.90 13.94 -24.15
C ALA A 75 -14.11 14.26 -25.44
N PHE A 76 -12.88 13.73 -25.57
CA PHE A 76 -12.06 13.89 -26.76
C PHE A 76 -12.66 13.14 -27.96
N ILE A 77 -13.13 11.90 -27.74
CA ILE A 77 -13.77 11.07 -28.78
C ILE A 77 -15.02 11.78 -29.34
N VAL A 78 -15.87 12.31 -28.46
CA VAL A 78 -17.10 13.02 -28.86
C VAL A 78 -16.76 14.32 -29.61
N CYS A 79 -15.83 15.13 -29.10
CA CYS A 79 -15.39 16.36 -29.76
C CYS A 79 -14.79 16.10 -31.15
N PHE A 80 -13.92 15.09 -31.26
CA PHE A 80 -13.31 14.69 -32.52
C PHE A 80 -14.35 14.23 -33.55
N GLY A 81 -15.33 13.42 -33.12
CA GLY A 81 -16.45 13.01 -33.97
C GLY A 81 -17.28 14.19 -34.48
N VAL A 82 -17.59 15.17 -33.61
CA VAL A 82 -18.32 16.39 -34.00
C VAL A 82 -17.54 17.20 -35.02
N VAL A 83 -16.22 17.37 -34.84
CA VAL A 83 -15.37 18.08 -35.81
C VAL A 83 -15.35 17.37 -37.17
N LEU A 84 -15.28 16.04 -37.20
CA LEU A 84 -15.35 15.27 -38.45
C LEU A 84 -16.69 15.45 -39.17
N VAL A 85 -17.80 15.39 -38.43
CA VAL A 85 -19.14 15.62 -39.00
C VAL A 85 -19.27 17.05 -39.52
N ALA A 86 -18.81 18.04 -38.75
CA ALA A 86 -18.81 19.44 -39.17
C ALA A 86 -17.97 19.64 -40.44
N TRP A 87 -16.81 18.98 -40.54
CA TRP A 87 -15.97 19.01 -41.74
C TRP A 87 -16.68 18.40 -42.95
N MET A 88 -17.32 17.24 -42.80
CA MET A 88 -18.09 16.60 -43.89
C MET A 88 -19.22 17.52 -44.38
N VAL A 89 -19.98 18.13 -43.46
CA VAL A 89 -21.07 19.05 -43.80
C VAL A 89 -20.53 20.31 -44.50
N ALA A 90 -19.47 20.91 -43.98
CA ALA A 90 -18.86 22.10 -44.58
C ALA A 90 -18.31 21.82 -45.99
N ASN A 91 -17.58 20.72 -46.16
CA ASN A 91 -17.00 20.36 -47.44
C ASN A 91 -18.05 19.93 -48.49
N SER A 92 -19.15 19.32 -48.07
CA SER A 92 -20.23 18.90 -48.98
C SER A 92 -21.23 20.01 -49.34
N PHE A 93 -21.53 20.95 -48.43
CA PHE A 93 -22.59 21.95 -48.65
C PHE A 93 -22.10 23.39 -48.77
N LEU A 94 -20.95 23.76 -48.18
CA LEU A 94 -20.47 25.14 -48.18
C LEU A 94 -19.46 25.44 -49.30
N LEU A 95 -18.84 24.43 -49.90
CA LEU A 95 -17.88 24.61 -51.00
C LEU A 95 -18.54 24.33 -52.36
N ALA A 96 -18.71 25.37 -53.18
CA ALA A 96 -19.29 25.27 -54.53
C ALA A 96 -18.53 24.29 -55.48
N LYS A 97 -17.28 23.97 -55.15
CA LYS A 97 -16.50 22.87 -55.71
C LYS A 97 -15.99 22.04 -54.55
N ALA A 98 -16.58 20.85 -54.34
CA ALA A 98 -16.19 19.96 -53.25
C ALA A 98 -14.69 19.67 -53.33
N PHE A 99 -13.93 20.09 -52.30
CA PHE A 99 -12.49 19.91 -52.25
C PHE A 99 -12.13 18.42 -52.09
N ASP A 100 -12.96 17.69 -51.34
CA ASP A 100 -12.89 16.22 -51.20
C ASP A 100 -14.29 15.62 -51.46
N PRO A 101 -14.66 15.32 -52.73
CA PRO A 101 -15.95 14.73 -53.06
C PRO A 101 -16.15 13.38 -52.39
N TYR A 102 -17.41 12.99 -52.12
CA TYR A 102 -17.74 11.65 -51.65
C TYR A 102 -17.11 10.61 -52.61
N PRO A 103 -16.26 9.68 -52.14
CA PRO A 103 -16.20 9.06 -50.80
C PRO A 103 -15.13 9.60 -49.80
N TYR A 104 -14.70 10.86 -49.91
CA TYR A 104 -13.75 11.54 -48.99
C TYR A 104 -12.36 10.87 -48.90
N ILE A 105 -11.62 10.83 -50.01
CA ILE A 105 -10.34 10.09 -50.09
C ILE A 105 -9.27 10.70 -49.18
N LEU A 106 -9.24 12.04 -49.05
CA LEU A 106 -8.23 12.74 -48.26
C LEU A 106 -8.48 12.57 -46.77
N LEU A 107 -9.74 12.69 -46.35
CA LEU A 107 -10.14 12.45 -44.97
C LEU A 107 -9.80 11.02 -44.54
N ASN A 108 -10.11 10.03 -45.39
CA ASN A 108 -9.79 8.64 -45.11
C ASN A 108 -8.27 8.39 -45.01
N LEU A 109 -7.47 9.00 -45.90
CA LEU A 109 -6.01 8.91 -45.85
C LEU A 109 -5.45 9.48 -44.54
N VAL A 110 -5.93 10.65 -44.12
CA VAL A 110 -5.49 11.30 -42.86
C VAL A 110 -5.87 10.47 -41.65
N LEU A 111 -7.11 9.97 -41.59
CA LEU A 111 -7.57 9.11 -40.49
C LEU A 111 -6.77 7.80 -40.40
N SER A 112 -6.48 7.18 -41.55
CA SER A 112 -5.68 5.95 -41.61
C SER A 112 -4.25 6.19 -41.11
N CYS A 113 -3.62 7.30 -41.51
CA CYS A 113 -2.30 7.69 -41.01
C CYS A 113 -2.31 7.98 -39.50
N LEU A 114 -3.34 8.71 -39.03
CA LEU A 114 -3.51 9.01 -37.61
C LEU A 114 -3.64 7.73 -36.77
N ALA A 115 -4.47 6.79 -37.21
CA ALA A 115 -4.65 5.50 -36.54
C ALA A 115 -3.36 4.66 -36.54
N ALA A 116 -2.62 4.65 -37.66
CA ALA A 116 -1.36 3.91 -37.78
C ALA A 116 -0.29 4.42 -36.80
N VAL A 117 -0.22 5.73 -36.56
CA VAL A 117 0.70 6.33 -35.58
C VAL A 117 0.19 6.16 -34.13
N GLN A 118 -1.13 6.10 -33.93
CA GLN A 118 -1.72 5.93 -32.60
C GLN A 118 -1.40 4.55 -31.99
N ALA A 119 -1.50 3.46 -32.75
CA ALA A 119 -1.33 2.11 -32.19
C ALA A 119 0.06 1.89 -31.53
N PRO A 120 1.20 2.28 -32.13
CA PRO A 120 2.51 2.21 -31.48
C PRO A 120 2.64 3.13 -30.26
N ILE A 121 2.07 4.34 -30.30
CA ILE A 121 2.11 5.27 -29.16
C ILE A 121 1.34 4.68 -27.97
N ILE A 122 0.16 4.12 -28.23
CA ILE A 122 -0.65 3.43 -27.22
C ILE A 122 0.15 2.24 -26.68
N MET A 123 0.73 1.40 -27.55
CA MET A 123 1.53 0.23 -27.15
C MET A 123 2.76 0.60 -26.33
N MET A 124 3.47 1.68 -26.68
CA MET A 124 4.59 2.20 -25.89
C MET A 124 4.13 2.68 -24.50
N SER A 125 2.99 3.36 -24.44
CA SER A 125 2.43 3.83 -23.17
C SER A 125 1.99 2.67 -22.27
N GLN A 126 1.40 1.61 -22.86
CA GLN A 126 1.00 0.38 -22.19
C GLN A 126 2.21 -0.42 -21.71
N ASN A 127 3.22 -0.63 -22.55
CA ASN A 127 4.44 -1.37 -22.19
C ASN A 127 5.14 -0.73 -20.99
N ARG A 128 5.14 0.61 -20.92
CA ARG A 128 5.70 1.33 -19.77
C ARG A 128 4.82 1.20 -18.52
N GLN A 129 3.49 1.27 -18.63
CA GLN A 129 2.60 1.03 -17.49
C GLN A 129 2.81 -0.39 -16.95
N ALA A 130 2.87 -1.40 -17.82
CA ALA A 130 3.15 -2.78 -17.45
C ALA A 130 4.50 -2.96 -16.74
N ALA A 131 5.55 -2.22 -17.15
CA ALA A 131 6.83 -2.25 -16.46
C ALA A 131 6.78 -1.67 -15.04
N VAL A 132 6.00 -0.61 -14.83
CA VAL A 132 5.74 -0.02 -13.51
C VAL A 132 4.95 -1.00 -12.65
N ASP A 133 3.88 -1.58 -13.20
CA ASP A 133 3.01 -2.53 -12.51
C ASP A 133 3.78 -3.79 -12.11
N ARG A 134 4.66 -4.30 -12.97
CA ARG A 134 5.54 -5.44 -12.66
C ARG A 134 6.47 -5.16 -11.47
N LYS A 135 7.07 -3.96 -11.41
CA LYS A 135 7.90 -3.57 -10.27
C LYS A 135 7.10 -3.43 -8.97
N HIS A 136 5.88 -2.91 -9.05
CA HIS A 136 4.99 -2.86 -7.90
C HIS A 136 4.61 -4.27 -7.42
N ALA A 137 4.24 -5.16 -8.33
CA ALA A 137 3.92 -6.55 -8.01
C ALA A 137 5.09 -7.31 -7.37
N GLU A 138 6.31 -7.13 -7.88
CA GLU A 138 7.52 -7.72 -7.30
C GLU A 138 7.77 -7.24 -5.86
N ASN A 139 7.62 -5.94 -5.61
CA ASN A 139 7.78 -5.38 -4.27
C ASN A 139 6.70 -5.91 -3.31
N ASP A 140 5.44 -5.94 -3.76
CA ASP A 140 4.34 -6.47 -2.95
C ASP A 140 4.52 -7.96 -2.65
N TYR A 141 5.04 -8.73 -3.60
CA TYR A 141 5.41 -10.14 -3.37
C TYR A 141 6.48 -10.27 -2.29
N GLN A 142 7.57 -9.51 -2.36
CA GLN A 142 8.64 -9.54 -1.35
C GLN A 142 8.14 -9.16 0.04
N VAL A 143 7.24 -8.17 0.13
CA VAL A 143 6.59 -7.79 1.40
C VAL A 143 5.71 -8.92 1.93
N ASN A 144 4.94 -9.58 1.06
CA ASN A 144 4.09 -10.69 1.47
C ASN A 144 4.92 -11.85 2.04
N VAL A 145 5.97 -12.28 1.33
CA VAL A 145 6.89 -13.32 1.79
C VAL A 145 7.53 -12.95 3.13
N LYS A 146 7.97 -11.70 3.28
CA LYS A 146 8.53 -11.22 4.55
C LYS A 146 7.50 -11.26 5.69
N SER A 147 6.26 -10.87 5.41
CA SER A 147 5.18 -10.89 6.40
C SER A 147 4.86 -12.32 6.84
N GLU A 148 4.83 -13.27 5.90
CA GLU A 148 4.64 -14.70 6.18
C GLU A 148 5.76 -15.25 7.09
N LEU A 149 7.02 -14.91 6.80
CA LEU A 149 8.15 -15.31 7.64
C LEU A 149 8.06 -14.72 9.06
N GLU A 150 7.66 -13.46 9.18
CA GLU A 150 7.47 -12.82 10.50
C GLU A 150 6.36 -13.50 11.30
N VAL A 151 5.26 -13.91 10.65
CA VAL A 151 4.19 -14.70 11.30
C VAL A 151 4.71 -16.06 11.77
N LEU A 152 5.49 -16.77 10.94
CA LEU A 152 6.10 -18.04 11.32
C LEU A 152 7.04 -17.90 12.53
N GLN A 153 7.87 -16.85 12.56
CA GLN A 153 8.75 -16.57 13.69
C GLN A 153 7.99 -16.25 14.97
N ILE A 154 6.88 -15.52 14.87
CA ILE A 154 6.01 -15.25 16.02
C ILE A 154 5.38 -16.55 16.52
N HIS A 155 4.93 -17.42 15.61
CA HIS A 155 4.35 -18.72 15.96
C HIS A 155 5.35 -19.60 16.71
N GLU A 156 6.60 -19.68 16.22
CA GLU A 156 7.67 -20.43 16.88
C GLU A 156 7.95 -19.90 18.30
N LYS A 157 8.05 -18.58 18.48
CA LYS A 157 8.23 -17.97 19.81
C LYS A 157 7.05 -18.24 20.73
N LEU A 158 5.82 -18.20 20.22
CA LEU A 158 4.61 -18.49 20.98
C LEU A 158 4.60 -19.95 21.45
N ASP A 159 4.99 -20.89 20.60
CA ASP A 159 5.07 -22.30 20.94
C ASP A 159 6.15 -22.58 21.98
N LEU A 160 7.31 -21.93 21.87
CA LEU A 160 8.38 -22.00 22.88
C LEU A 160 7.89 -21.50 24.25
N LEU A 161 7.24 -20.34 24.30
CA LEU A 161 6.66 -19.80 25.54
C LEU A 161 5.60 -20.74 26.12
N ARG A 162 4.68 -21.24 25.30
CA ARG A 162 3.64 -22.19 25.72
C ARG A 162 4.24 -23.46 26.31
N SER A 163 5.29 -24.01 25.67
CA SER A 163 5.96 -25.21 26.14
C SER A 163 6.60 -25.02 27.52
N HIS A 164 7.19 -23.84 27.76
CA HIS A 164 7.79 -23.49 29.04
C HIS A 164 6.74 -23.37 30.15
N GLU A 165 5.64 -22.64 29.89
CA GLU A 165 4.54 -22.51 30.84
C GLU A 165 3.88 -23.86 31.15
N TRP A 166 3.70 -24.73 30.14
CA TRP A 166 3.19 -26.08 30.35
C TRP A 166 4.10 -26.93 31.23
N ALA A 167 5.41 -26.87 31.03
CA ALA A 167 6.36 -27.60 31.88
C ALA A 167 6.25 -27.16 33.34
N LEU A 168 6.14 -25.85 33.59
CA LEU A 168 5.96 -25.30 34.94
C LEU A 168 4.64 -25.75 35.58
N LEU A 169 3.54 -25.74 34.83
CA LEU A 169 2.23 -26.19 35.32
C LEU A 169 2.23 -27.68 35.70
N VAL A 170 2.85 -28.54 34.88
CA VAL A 170 2.98 -29.97 35.17
C VAL A 170 3.81 -30.19 36.42
N GLU A 171 4.92 -29.47 36.58
CA GLU A 171 5.75 -29.57 37.77
C GLU A 171 5.00 -29.14 39.03
N GLN A 172 4.22 -28.05 38.95
CA GLN A 172 3.40 -27.58 40.06
C GLN A 172 2.30 -28.59 40.44
N GLN A 173 1.64 -29.20 39.46
CA GLN A 173 0.66 -30.26 39.68
C GLN A 173 1.29 -31.49 40.36
N ASN A 174 2.46 -31.93 39.93
CA ASN A 174 3.15 -33.07 40.55
C ASN A 174 3.47 -32.82 42.02
N ARG A 175 3.93 -31.60 42.37
CA ARG A 175 4.14 -31.23 43.79
C ARG A 175 2.84 -31.24 44.60
N GLN A 176 1.74 -30.80 44.01
CA GLN A 176 0.42 -30.86 44.67
C GLN A 176 -0.03 -32.30 44.92
N ILE A 177 0.16 -33.19 43.95
CA ILE A 177 -0.13 -34.63 44.10
C ILE A 177 0.72 -35.25 45.21
N GLU A 178 2.02 -34.94 45.24
CA GLU A 178 2.93 -35.48 46.27
C GLU A 178 2.54 -35.00 47.69
N MET A 179 2.16 -33.71 47.84
CA MET A 179 1.66 -33.19 49.11
C MET A 179 0.37 -33.90 49.56
N LEU A 180 -0.57 -34.14 48.63
CA LEU A 180 -1.80 -34.88 48.93
C LEU A 180 -1.52 -36.33 49.33
N GLN A 181 -0.59 -37.00 48.65
CA GLN A 181 -0.16 -38.36 49.00
C GLN A 181 0.42 -38.42 50.42
N ARG A 182 1.31 -37.48 50.77
CA ARG A 182 1.87 -37.40 52.14
C ARG A 182 0.81 -37.15 53.21
N LEU A 183 -0.18 -36.29 52.93
CA LEU A 183 -1.28 -36.05 53.86
C LEU A 183 -2.15 -37.30 54.07
N LEU A 184 -2.42 -38.04 53.00
CA LEU A 184 -3.13 -39.33 53.06
C LEU A 184 -2.31 -40.38 53.84
N GLU A 185 -0.99 -40.46 53.63
CA GLU A 185 -0.10 -41.32 54.40
C GLU A 185 -0.07 -40.95 55.89
N CYS A 186 0.04 -39.66 56.24
CA CYS A 186 -0.05 -39.23 57.63
C CYS A 186 -1.41 -39.54 58.27
N ALA A 187 -2.51 -39.37 57.54
CA ALA A 187 -3.85 -39.67 58.03
C ALA A 187 -4.08 -41.18 58.22
N THR A 188 -3.53 -42.01 57.33
CA THR A 188 -3.63 -43.47 57.38
C THR A 188 -2.65 -44.10 58.39
N ALA A 189 -1.49 -43.48 58.62
CA ALA A 189 -0.50 -43.87 59.62
C ALA A 189 -0.85 -43.46 61.06
N ALA A 190 -2.00 -42.83 61.29
CA ALA A 190 -2.55 -42.56 62.62
C ALA A 190 -3.65 -43.58 63.02
N PRO A 191 -3.32 -44.83 63.40
CA PRO A 191 -4.28 -45.72 64.05
C PRO A 191 -4.25 -45.53 65.57
N GLY A 192 -5.35 -44.99 66.13
CA GLY A 192 -5.85 -45.29 67.46
C GLY A 192 -4.91 -45.11 68.66
N ASP A 193 -4.65 -43.87 69.09
CA ASP A 193 -4.33 -43.59 70.49
C ASP A 193 -5.63 -43.40 71.27
N GLY A 194 -5.97 -44.37 72.13
CA GLY A 194 -7.18 -44.28 72.94
C GLY A 194 -7.76 -45.60 73.43
N ARG A 195 -6.94 -46.49 74.01
CA ARG A 195 -7.41 -47.44 75.04
C ARG A 195 -6.25 -48.08 75.83
N GLN A 196 -5.53 -47.27 76.60
CA GLN A 196 -4.91 -47.75 77.85
C GLN A 196 -5.98 -47.73 78.95
N LYS A 197 -6.45 -48.91 79.36
CA LYS A 197 -6.98 -49.16 80.70
C LYS A 197 -6.40 -50.49 81.19
N GLN A 198 -5.39 -50.38 82.04
CA GLN A 198 -5.13 -51.31 83.14
C GLN A 198 -5.47 -50.57 84.45
N PRO A 199 -5.65 -51.24 85.59
CA PRO A 199 -5.40 -52.66 85.89
C PRO A 199 -6.64 -53.56 85.85
#